data_AF-A0AAD3HM35-F1
#
_entry.id   AF-A0AAD3HM35-F1
#
_cell.length_a   1.000
_cell.length_b   1.000
_cell.length_c   1.000
_cell.angle_alpha   90.00
_cell.angle_beta   90.00
_cell.angle_gamma   90.00
#
_symmetry.space_group_name_H-M   'P 1'
#
loop_
_entity.id
_entity.type
_entity.pdbx_description
1 polymer ?
#
loop_
_entity_poly.entity_id
_entity_poly.type
_entity_poly.pdbx_seq_one_letter_code
_entity_poly.pdbx_strand_id
1 'polypeptide(L)'
;MAVHLLNGCLLRAPSYDVATRLAASAATAAPGLLPALVESACEGAPHSLLAFSTLSYLVLSPPVVQRLLSAGLVAVLLGQLRAASSAPLEQQLLVSALGLLVTLVRVDGGARERVAGSRGVAGAVAGVLGRCEGEAVRGPALGLLQELVMTRKGLDQVLKCEALRTALDKMCGSDGDAGGGSGGQRESDAAGQEDNSRQRREGGQRQEQAQPRQQQQRGLQQQARLLRSTIAALAKIMK
;
A
#
# COMPACT_ATOMS: atom_id res chain seq x y z
N MET A 1 -5.54 -27.70 -3.40
CA MET A 1 -5.54 -28.28 -2.03
C MET A 1 -4.24 -28.03 -1.26
N ALA A 2 -3.06 -28.31 -1.85
CA ALA A 2 -1.77 -28.13 -1.17
C ALA A 2 -1.49 -26.70 -0.67
N VAL A 3 -1.86 -25.67 -1.44
CA VAL A 3 -1.69 -24.25 -1.06
C VAL A 3 -2.49 -23.89 0.20
N HIS A 4 -3.73 -24.37 0.33
CA HIS A 4 -4.57 -24.11 1.51
C HIS A 4 -4.00 -24.77 2.77
N LEU A 5 -3.49 -26.00 2.64
CA LEU A 5 -2.84 -26.69 3.75
C LEU A 5 -1.59 -25.95 4.20
N LEU A 6 -0.74 -25.54 3.25
CA LEU A 6 0.46 -24.76 3.55
C LEU A 6 0.10 -23.43 4.25
N ASN A 7 -0.87 -22.69 3.72
CA ASN A 7 -1.31 -21.43 4.34
C ASN A 7 -1.82 -21.67 5.77
N GLY A 8 -2.62 -22.72 5.98
CA GLY A 8 -3.09 -23.12 7.31
C GLY A 8 -1.95 -23.48 8.27
N CYS A 9 -0.92 -24.17 7.79
CA CYS A 9 0.26 -24.51 8.59
C CYS A 9 1.08 -23.26 8.95
N LEU A 10 1.24 -22.31 8.02
CA LEU A 10 1.96 -21.05 8.24
C LEU A 10 1.22 -20.15 9.23
N LEU A 11 -0.11 -20.05 9.12
CA LEU A 11 -0.96 -19.29 10.04
C LEU A 11 -0.95 -19.84 11.47
N ARG A 12 -0.77 -21.16 11.62
CA ARG A 12 -0.74 -21.83 12.92
C ARG A 12 0.67 -22.00 13.49
N ALA A 13 1.69 -21.48 12.80
CA ALA A 13 3.06 -21.57 13.30
C ALA A 13 3.17 -20.80 14.64
N PRO A 14 3.75 -21.41 15.69
CA PRO A 14 3.79 -20.83 17.04
C PRO A 14 4.74 -19.62 17.14
N SER A 15 5.59 -19.41 16.14
CA SER A 15 6.51 -18.27 16.06
C SER A 15 6.89 -17.97 14.62
N TYR A 16 7.39 -16.75 14.42
CA TYR A 16 7.92 -16.30 13.13
C TYR A 16 9.02 -17.22 12.60
N ASP A 17 9.99 -17.61 13.44
CA ASP A 17 11.10 -18.49 13.04
C ASP A 17 10.65 -19.90 12.63
N VAL A 18 9.53 -20.38 13.19
CA VAL A 18 8.95 -21.65 12.75
C VAL A 18 8.26 -21.48 11.39
N ALA A 19 7.54 -20.37 11.18
CA ALA A 19 6.91 -20.08 9.90
C ALA A 19 7.93 -19.94 8.75
N THR A 20 9.04 -19.22 8.98
CA THR A 20 10.08 -19.00 7.96
C THR A 20 10.82 -20.29 7.61
N ARG A 21 11.10 -21.17 8.58
CA ARG A 21 11.67 -22.51 8.34
C ARG A 21 10.69 -23.41 7.61
N LEU A 22 9.42 -23.41 8.00
CA LEU A 22 8.38 -24.17 7.30
C LEU A 22 8.23 -23.72 5.84
N ALA A 23 8.24 -22.42 5.59
CA ALA A 23 8.23 -21.84 4.25
C ALA A 23 9.41 -22.32 3.39
N ALA A 24 10.63 -22.28 3.93
CA ALA A 24 11.83 -22.75 3.25
C ALA A 24 11.79 -24.25 2.95
N SER A 25 11.35 -25.06 3.93
CA SER A 25 11.17 -26.51 3.77
C SER A 25 10.13 -26.84 2.71
N ALA A 26 8.98 -26.15 2.70
CA ALA A 26 7.93 -26.35 1.70
C ALA A 26 8.42 -25.99 0.28
N ALA A 27 9.12 -24.88 0.13
CA ALA A 27 9.71 -24.46 -1.15
C ALA A 27 10.79 -25.43 -1.66
N THR A 28 11.47 -26.14 -0.76
CA THR A 28 12.47 -27.15 -1.11
C THR A 28 11.81 -28.48 -1.48
N ALA A 29 10.84 -28.92 -0.68
CA ALA A 29 10.12 -30.18 -0.87
C ALA A 29 9.23 -30.17 -2.13
N ALA A 30 8.72 -29.01 -2.53
CA ALA A 30 7.88 -28.86 -3.72
C ALA A 30 8.43 -27.75 -4.64
N PRO A 31 9.37 -28.06 -5.55
CA PRO A 31 9.98 -27.06 -6.44
C PRO A 31 8.98 -26.31 -7.33
N GLY A 32 7.87 -26.95 -7.72
CA GLY A 32 6.79 -26.34 -8.52
C GLY A 32 5.83 -25.45 -7.72
N LEU A 33 5.94 -25.40 -6.39
CA LEU A 33 5.05 -24.62 -5.53
C LEU A 33 5.12 -23.13 -5.81
N LEU A 34 6.33 -22.58 -5.93
CA LEU A 34 6.52 -21.14 -6.07
C LEU A 34 6.02 -20.62 -7.43
N PRO A 35 6.36 -21.24 -8.57
CA PRO A 35 5.77 -20.87 -9.85
C PRO A 35 4.24 -20.98 -9.86
N ALA A 36 3.67 -22.06 -9.31
CA ALA A 36 2.22 -22.24 -9.26
C ALA A 36 1.52 -21.17 -8.40
N LEU A 37 2.15 -20.72 -7.31
CA LEU A 37 1.64 -19.60 -6.50
C LEU A 37 1.70 -18.27 -7.26
N VAL A 38 2.76 -18.03 -8.02
CA VAL A 38 2.88 -16.82 -8.85
C VAL A 38 1.86 -16.83 -9.99
N GLU A 39 1.63 -17.97 -10.62
CA GLU A 39 0.59 -18.15 -11.63
C GLU A 39 -0.81 -17.90 -11.04
N SER A 40 -1.12 -18.49 -9.89
CA SER A 40 -2.40 -18.25 -9.21
C SER A 40 -2.58 -16.78 -8.77
N ALA A 41 -1.48 -16.07 -8.51
CA ALA A 41 -1.52 -14.62 -8.26
C ALA A 41 -1.88 -13.78 -9.49
N CYS A 42 -1.80 -14.34 -10.72
CA CYS A 42 -2.23 -13.69 -11.96
C CYS A 42 -3.71 -13.91 -12.29
N GLU A 43 -4.36 -14.94 -11.73
CA GLU A 43 -5.71 -15.38 -12.12
C GLU A 43 -6.85 -14.43 -11.70
N GLY A 44 -6.54 -13.35 -10.98
CA GLY A 44 -7.55 -12.45 -10.41
C GLY A 44 -8.20 -13.02 -9.15
N ALA A 45 -9.14 -12.27 -8.56
CA ALA A 45 -9.81 -12.73 -7.33
C ALA A 45 -10.84 -13.84 -7.64
N PRO A 46 -11.02 -14.82 -6.73
CA PRO A 46 -10.45 -14.91 -5.38
C PRO A 46 -9.09 -15.61 -5.28
N HIS A 47 -8.63 -16.30 -6.34
CA HIS A 47 -7.43 -17.14 -6.32
C HIS A 47 -6.18 -16.35 -5.96
N SER A 48 -6.00 -15.16 -6.52
CA SER A 48 -4.87 -14.29 -6.22
C SER A 48 -4.82 -13.80 -4.77
N LEU A 49 -5.96 -13.63 -4.07
CA LEU A 49 -5.95 -13.28 -2.64
C LEU A 49 -5.39 -14.42 -1.79
N LEU A 50 -5.75 -15.66 -2.09
CA LEU A 50 -5.22 -16.84 -1.41
C LEU A 50 -3.72 -17.03 -1.70
N ALA A 51 -3.32 -16.79 -2.95
CA ALA A 51 -1.92 -16.78 -3.34
C ALA A 51 -1.14 -15.70 -2.58
N PHE A 52 -1.63 -14.46 -2.52
CA PHE A 52 -0.98 -13.38 -1.77
C PHE A 52 -0.91 -13.64 -0.27
N SER A 53 -1.95 -14.23 0.33
CA SER A 53 -1.92 -14.65 1.73
C SER A 53 -0.81 -15.66 1.99
N THR A 54 -0.59 -16.61 1.09
CA THR A 54 0.49 -17.60 1.27
C THR A 54 1.85 -16.95 1.01
N LEU A 55 1.96 -16.15 -0.05
CA LEU A 55 3.18 -15.45 -0.44
C LEU A 55 3.67 -14.48 0.63
N SER A 56 2.79 -13.82 1.39
CA SER A 56 3.17 -12.88 2.46
C SER A 56 4.02 -13.52 3.55
N TYR A 57 3.82 -14.81 3.83
CA TYR A 57 4.67 -15.59 4.73
C TYR A 57 5.93 -16.10 4.04
N LEU A 58 5.83 -16.50 2.77
CA LEU A 58 6.97 -17.04 2.02
C LEU A 58 8.05 -15.99 1.77
N VAL A 59 7.69 -14.73 1.50
CA VAL A 59 8.65 -13.64 1.26
C VAL A 59 9.45 -13.24 2.51
N LEU A 60 9.05 -13.71 3.69
CA LEU A 60 9.78 -13.50 4.94
C LEU A 60 11.02 -14.40 5.05
N SER A 61 11.16 -15.38 4.16
CA SER A 61 12.30 -16.28 4.07
C SER A 61 13.24 -15.86 2.93
N PRO A 62 14.41 -15.28 3.21
CA PRO A 62 15.38 -14.87 2.17
C PRO A 62 15.70 -15.93 1.09
N PRO A 63 15.90 -17.23 1.40
CA PRO A 63 16.15 -18.23 0.36
C PRO A 63 14.96 -18.44 -0.58
N VAL A 64 13.74 -18.16 -0.13
CA VAL A 64 12.51 -18.27 -0.94
C VAL A 64 12.35 -17.05 -1.83
N VAL A 65 12.74 -15.86 -1.37
CA VAL A 65 12.64 -14.61 -2.12
C VAL A 65 13.30 -14.71 -3.49
N GLN A 66 14.55 -15.16 -3.58
CA GLN A 66 15.27 -15.22 -4.87
C GLN A 66 14.57 -16.14 -5.88
N ARG A 67 13.95 -17.23 -5.42
CA ARG A 67 13.19 -18.15 -6.28
C ARG A 67 11.88 -17.52 -6.74
N LEU A 68 11.18 -16.79 -5.86
CA LEU A 68 9.99 -16.02 -6.22
C LEU A 68 10.28 -14.90 -7.22
N LEU A 69 11.41 -14.20 -7.05
CA LEU A 69 11.84 -13.17 -8.00
C LEU A 69 12.13 -13.77 -9.39
N SER A 70 12.66 -14.99 -9.44
CA SER A 70 12.94 -15.73 -10.68
C SER A 70 11.66 -16.27 -11.33
N ALA A 71 10.66 -16.61 -10.52
CA ALA A 71 9.34 -17.00 -10.99
C ALA A 71 8.49 -15.81 -11.52
N GLY A 72 9.01 -14.58 -11.47
CA GLY A 72 8.33 -13.41 -12.05
C GLY A 72 7.38 -12.68 -11.10
N LEU A 73 7.43 -12.94 -9.79
CA LEU A 73 6.52 -12.34 -8.81
C LEU A 73 6.45 -10.80 -8.90
N VAL A 74 7.59 -10.12 -9.12
CA VAL A 74 7.63 -8.66 -9.26
C VAL A 74 6.76 -8.17 -10.44
N ALA A 75 6.82 -8.86 -11.58
CA ALA A 75 6.05 -8.48 -12.76
C ALA A 75 4.54 -8.64 -12.49
N VAL A 76 4.15 -9.71 -11.80
CA VAL A 76 2.75 -9.96 -11.40
C VAL A 76 2.25 -8.85 -10.49
N LEU A 77 2.99 -8.54 -9.42
CA LEU A 77 2.58 -7.51 -8.47
C LEU A 77 2.48 -6.13 -9.12
N LEU A 78 3.45 -5.75 -9.95
CA LEU A 78 3.38 -4.50 -10.70
C LEU A 78 2.23 -4.49 -11.73
N GLY A 79 1.89 -5.64 -12.30
CA GLY A 79 0.68 -5.81 -13.12
C GLY A 79 -0.58 -5.49 -12.33
N GLN A 80 -0.72 -6.05 -11.12
CA GLN A 80 -1.87 -5.79 -10.25
C GLN A 80 -1.99 -4.31 -9.86
N LEU A 81 -0.88 -3.64 -9.54
CA LEU A 81 -0.88 -2.21 -9.24
C LEU A 81 -1.39 -1.35 -10.40
N ARG A 82 -1.13 -1.76 -11.65
CA ARG A 82 -1.58 -1.06 -12.85
C ARG A 82 -3.04 -1.37 -13.20
N ALA A 83 -3.47 -2.59 -12.93
CA ALA A 83 -4.81 -3.08 -13.26
C ALA A 83 -5.87 -2.63 -12.25
N ALA A 84 -5.50 -2.28 -11.03
CA ALA A 84 -6.45 -1.98 -9.97
C ALA A 84 -7.45 -0.86 -10.33
N SER A 85 -8.74 -1.17 -10.18
CA SER A 85 -9.87 -0.25 -10.25
C SER A 85 -10.44 0.05 -8.86
N SER A 86 -11.53 0.82 -8.81
CA SER A 86 -12.22 1.22 -7.57
C SER A 86 -13.10 0.13 -6.96
N ALA A 87 -13.25 -1.04 -7.59
CA ALA A 87 -14.06 -2.13 -7.04
C ALA A 87 -13.50 -2.63 -5.69
N PRO A 88 -14.34 -2.94 -4.67
CA PRO A 88 -13.85 -3.32 -3.34
C PRO A 88 -12.89 -4.51 -3.31
N LEU A 89 -13.17 -5.54 -4.11
CA LEU A 89 -12.35 -6.74 -4.22
C LEU A 89 -10.98 -6.43 -4.85
N GLU A 90 -10.94 -5.51 -5.81
CA GLU A 90 -9.71 -5.06 -6.44
C GLU A 90 -8.89 -4.16 -5.51
N GLN A 91 -9.54 -3.38 -4.64
CA GLN A 91 -8.84 -2.65 -3.57
C GLN A 91 -8.17 -3.62 -2.59
N GLN A 92 -8.80 -4.74 -2.24
CA GLN A 92 -8.16 -5.77 -1.41
C GLN A 92 -6.96 -6.39 -2.10
N LEU A 93 -7.09 -6.76 -3.38
CA LEU A 93 -5.96 -7.25 -4.19
C LEU A 93 -4.81 -6.24 -4.23
N LEU A 94 -5.14 -4.96 -4.42
CA LEU A 94 -4.16 -3.90 -4.45
C LEU A 94 -3.43 -3.75 -3.11
N VAL A 95 -4.15 -3.76 -1.99
CA VAL A 95 -3.55 -3.70 -0.64
C VAL A 95 -2.64 -4.91 -0.42
N SER A 96 -3.08 -6.12 -0.77
CA SER A 96 -2.28 -7.33 -0.64
C SER A 96 -1.03 -7.29 -1.53
N ALA A 97 -1.16 -6.86 -2.79
CA ALA A 97 -0.03 -6.76 -3.72
C ALA A 97 0.99 -5.69 -3.29
N LEU A 98 0.52 -4.53 -2.83
CA LEU A 98 1.37 -3.47 -2.28
C LEU A 98 2.07 -3.91 -1.00
N GLY A 99 1.32 -4.52 -0.06
CA GLY A 99 1.89 -5.04 1.17
C GLY A 99 2.99 -6.06 0.89
N LEU A 100 2.75 -6.96 -0.06
CA LEU A 100 3.73 -7.95 -0.48
C LEU A 100 4.96 -7.32 -1.13
N LEU A 101 4.78 -6.32 -2.01
CA LEU A 101 5.89 -5.57 -2.60
C LEU A 101 6.73 -4.86 -1.52
N VAL A 102 6.09 -4.18 -0.57
CA VAL A 102 6.78 -3.48 0.53
C VAL A 102 7.58 -4.45 1.37
N THR A 103 6.99 -5.59 1.75
CA THR A 103 7.70 -6.63 2.51
C THR A 103 8.89 -7.16 1.72
N LEU A 104 8.70 -7.47 0.44
CA LEU A 104 9.73 -8.02 -0.43
C LEU A 104 10.96 -7.09 -0.53
N VAL A 105 10.75 -5.78 -0.75
CA VAL A 105 11.86 -4.81 -0.89
C VAL A 105 12.53 -4.45 0.45
N ARG A 106 11.87 -4.75 1.58
CA ARG A 106 12.43 -4.57 2.93
C ARG A 106 13.24 -5.77 3.39
N VAL A 107 12.81 -6.98 3.04
CA VAL A 107 13.48 -8.22 3.43
C VAL A 107 14.71 -8.49 2.56
N ASP A 108 14.70 -8.11 1.28
CA ASP A 108 15.79 -8.43 0.35
C ASP A 108 16.22 -7.21 -0.50
N GLY A 109 17.51 -6.84 -0.39
CA GLY A 109 18.08 -5.72 -1.14
C GLY A 109 18.15 -5.97 -2.66
N GLY A 110 18.31 -7.22 -3.09
CA GLY A 110 18.27 -7.60 -4.50
C GLY A 110 16.86 -7.46 -5.10
N ALA A 111 15.83 -7.78 -4.32
CA ALA A 111 14.44 -7.52 -4.66
C ALA A 111 14.18 -6.02 -4.77
N ARG A 112 14.68 -5.21 -3.82
CA ARG A 112 14.59 -3.75 -3.87
C ARG A 112 15.18 -3.20 -5.17
N GLU A 113 16.39 -3.59 -5.53
CA GLU A 113 17.03 -3.19 -6.78
C GLU A 113 16.25 -3.64 -8.02
N ARG A 114 15.66 -4.85 -8.00
CA ARG A 114 14.86 -5.37 -9.12
C ARG A 114 13.56 -4.61 -9.29
N VAL A 115 12.85 -4.33 -8.19
CA VAL A 115 11.61 -3.52 -8.21
C VAL A 115 11.94 -2.09 -8.66
N ALA A 116 13.00 -1.49 -8.11
CA ALA A 116 13.46 -0.15 -8.51
C ALA A 116 13.96 -0.04 -9.95
N GLY A 117 14.48 -1.14 -10.52
CA GLY A 117 14.83 -1.24 -11.93
C GLY A 117 13.66 -1.58 -12.86
N SER A 118 12.49 -1.92 -12.31
CA SER A 118 11.34 -2.32 -13.13
C SER A 118 10.70 -1.11 -13.79
N ARG A 119 10.55 -1.17 -15.12
CA ARG A 119 10.01 -0.07 -15.92
C ARG A 119 8.60 0.31 -15.45
N GLY A 120 8.39 1.59 -15.19
CA GLY A 120 7.07 2.13 -14.87
C GLY A 120 6.59 1.80 -13.45
N VAL A 121 7.48 1.39 -12.54
CA VAL A 121 7.13 1.23 -11.12
C VAL A 121 6.68 2.55 -10.50
N ALA A 122 7.37 3.66 -10.80
CA ALA A 122 6.98 4.98 -10.30
C ALA A 122 5.60 5.42 -10.81
N GLY A 123 5.29 5.11 -12.08
CA GLY A 123 3.96 5.37 -12.66
C GLY A 123 2.87 4.48 -12.07
N ALA A 124 3.17 3.21 -11.77
CA ALA A 124 2.24 2.33 -11.07
C ALA A 124 1.93 2.87 -9.66
N VAL A 125 2.95 3.26 -8.89
CA VAL A 125 2.77 3.90 -7.58
C VAL A 125 1.98 5.21 -7.70
N ALA A 126 2.24 6.02 -8.72
CA ALA A 126 1.47 7.25 -8.96
C ALA A 126 -0.01 6.97 -9.22
N GLY A 127 -0.32 5.94 -10.03
CA GLY A 127 -1.69 5.51 -10.29
C GLY A 127 -2.42 5.09 -9.01
N VAL A 128 -1.73 4.35 -8.15
CA VAL A 128 -2.24 3.92 -6.84
C VAL A 128 -2.52 5.13 -5.93
N LEU A 129 -1.57 6.05 -5.80
CA LEU A 129 -1.73 7.24 -4.96
C LEU A 129 -2.81 8.19 -5.50
N GLY A 130 -2.97 8.27 -6.82
CA GLY A 130 -3.90 9.17 -7.49
C GLY A 130 -5.33 8.64 -7.66
N ARG A 131 -5.54 7.32 -7.70
CA ARG A 131 -6.86 6.69 -7.94
C ARG A 131 -7.56 6.21 -6.68
N CYS A 132 -6.81 5.87 -5.63
CA CYS A 132 -7.39 5.26 -4.44
C CYS A 132 -7.71 6.33 -3.38
N GLU A 133 -9.00 6.44 -3.05
CA GLU A 133 -9.48 7.19 -1.88
C GLU A 133 -9.22 6.44 -0.56
N GLY A 134 -8.85 5.16 -0.64
CA GLY A 134 -8.58 4.31 0.51
C GLY A 134 -7.25 4.59 1.20
N GLU A 135 -7.32 4.97 2.48
CA GLU A 135 -6.16 5.15 3.36
C GLU A 135 -5.30 3.88 3.47
N ALA A 136 -5.93 2.70 3.42
CA ALA A 136 -5.28 1.38 3.49
C ALA A 136 -4.26 1.14 2.35
N VAL A 137 -4.42 1.84 1.23
CA VAL A 137 -3.57 1.71 0.04
C VAL A 137 -2.44 2.74 0.06
N ARG A 138 -2.76 3.97 0.50
CA ARG A 138 -1.81 5.11 0.47
C ARG A 138 -0.59 4.88 1.37
N GLY A 139 -0.79 4.35 2.57
CA GLY A 139 0.32 4.07 3.49
C GLY A 139 1.37 3.11 2.89
N PRO A 140 0.98 1.89 2.46
CA PRO A 140 1.88 0.97 1.77
C PRO A 140 2.50 1.55 0.49
N ALA A 141 1.76 2.34 -0.29
CA ALA A 141 2.30 2.99 -1.50
C ALA A 141 3.39 4.01 -1.18
N LEU A 142 3.20 4.85 -0.14
CA LEU A 142 4.24 5.76 0.35
C LEU A 142 5.43 4.99 0.94
N GLY A 143 5.17 3.89 1.65
CA GLY A 143 6.20 2.99 2.14
C GLY A 143 7.04 2.39 1.01
N LEU A 144 6.41 1.93 -0.07
CA LEU A 144 7.12 1.43 -1.25
C LEU A 144 7.97 2.54 -1.87
N LEU A 145 7.43 3.75 -2.02
CA LEU A 145 8.17 4.89 -2.56
C LEU A 145 9.40 5.25 -1.70
N GLN A 146 9.29 5.18 -0.37
CA GLN A 146 10.43 5.34 0.54
C GLN A 146 11.54 4.32 0.26
N GLU A 147 11.20 3.07 -0.02
CA GLU A 147 12.20 2.03 -0.33
C GLU A 147 12.83 2.24 -1.73
N LEU A 148 12.03 2.69 -2.71
CA LEU A 148 12.51 2.94 -4.07
C LEU A 148 13.55 4.06 -4.13
N VAL A 149 13.32 5.17 -3.42
CA VAL A 149 14.22 6.34 -3.47
C VAL A 149 15.56 6.09 -2.76
N MET A 150 15.69 5.00 -2.00
CA MET A 150 16.97 4.55 -1.44
C MET A 150 17.88 3.89 -2.48
N THR A 151 17.39 3.69 -3.71
CA THR A 151 18.18 3.15 -4.81
C THR A 151 18.38 4.21 -5.90
N ARG A 152 19.52 4.18 -6.59
CA ARG A 152 19.81 5.13 -7.68
C ARG A 152 18.80 5.01 -8.82
N LYS A 153 18.44 3.78 -9.21
CA LYS A 153 17.46 3.51 -10.28
C LYS A 153 16.06 3.96 -9.89
N GLY A 154 15.65 3.68 -8.65
CA GLY A 154 14.34 4.08 -8.15
C GLY A 154 14.20 5.59 -8.05
N LEU A 155 15.22 6.28 -7.50
CA LEU A 155 15.22 7.74 -7.48
C LEU A 155 15.16 8.34 -8.88
N ASP A 156 15.93 7.83 -9.84
CA ASP A 156 15.91 8.31 -11.23
C ASP A 156 14.50 8.16 -11.87
N GLN A 157 13.85 7.01 -11.66
CA GLN A 157 12.47 6.81 -12.12
C GLN A 157 11.47 7.77 -11.45
N VAL A 158 11.60 7.97 -10.13
CA VAL A 158 10.74 8.88 -9.36
C VAL A 158 10.90 10.33 -9.84
N LEU A 159 12.14 10.76 -10.08
CA LEU A 159 12.41 12.09 -10.61
C LEU A 159 11.86 12.25 -12.03
N LYS A 160 11.90 11.23 -12.88
CA LYS A 160 11.35 11.30 -14.25
C LYS A 160 9.83 11.14 -14.33
N CYS A 161 9.15 10.78 -13.24
CA CYS A 161 7.72 10.49 -13.25
C CYS A 161 6.87 11.71 -12.84
N GLU A 162 6.34 12.43 -13.83
CA GLU A 162 5.47 13.58 -13.60
C GLU A 162 4.19 13.21 -12.85
N ALA A 163 3.53 12.10 -13.24
CA ALA A 163 2.32 11.63 -12.58
C ALA A 163 2.51 11.41 -11.07
N LEU A 164 3.69 10.92 -10.67
CA LEU A 164 4.01 10.71 -9.25
C LEU A 164 4.17 12.03 -8.52
N ARG A 165 4.83 13.02 -9.12
CA ARG A 165 4.93 14.37 -8.57
C ARG A 165 3.54 14.97 -8.37
N THR A 166 2.68 14.90 -9.39
CA THR A 166 1.29 15.38 -9.30
C THR A 166 0.50 14.67 -8.20
N ALA A 167 0.66 13.35 -8.04
CA ALA A 167 -0.02 12.60 -6.98
C ALA A 167 0.46 13.01 -5.58
N LEU A 168 1.78 13.16 -5.39
CA LEU A 168 2.35 13.64 -4.12
C LEU A 168 1.93 15.08 -3.82
N ASP A 169 1.85 15.94 -4.82
CA ASP A 169 1.46 17.34 -4.65
C ASP A 169 0.01 17.44 -4.18
N LYS A 170 -0.90 16.70 -4.81
CA LYS A 170 -2.31 16.57 -4.36
C LYS A 170 -2.42 16.05 -2.93
N MET A 171 -1.56 15.10 -2.52
CA MET A 171 -1.52 14.61 -1.15
C MET A 171 -0.93 15.60 -0.16
N CYS A 172 0.06 16.40 -0.58
CA CYS A 172 0.71 17.41 0.27
C CYS A 172 -0.19 18.62 0.53
N GLY A 173 -1.12 18.92 -0.38
CA GLY A 173 -2.07 20.03 -0.24
C GLY A 173 -3.17 20.05 -1.30
N SER A 174 -4.40 19.75 -0.86
CA SER A 174 -5.61 20.51 -1.22
C SER A 174 -5.82 21.62 -0.18
N ASP A 175 -4.80 22.44 0.07
CA ASP A 175 -4.90 23.58 1.02
C ASP A 175 -5.41 24.85 0.31
N GLY A 176 -6.42 24.74 -0.57
CA GLY A 176 -6.77 25.86 -1.45
C GLY A 176 -8.15 25.88 -2.11
N ASP A 177 -9.21 25.33 -1.49
CA ASP A 177 -10.60 25.65 -1.88
C ASP A 177 -11.60 25.36 -0.73
N ALA A 178 -11.34 25.97 0.43
CA ALA A 178 -12.38 26.17 1.44
C ALA A 178 -12.74 27.66 1.46
N GLY A 179 -13.72 28.00 0.63
CA GLY A 179 -14.58 29.19 0.65
C GLY A 179 -14.12 30.40 1.47
N GLY A 180 -13.56 31.39 0.76
CA GLY A 180 -13.70 32.78 1.17
C GLY A 180 -15.19 33.15 1.17
N GLY A 181 -15.70 33.44 2.36
CA GLY A 181 -17.06 33.92 2.58
C GLY A 181 -17.09 34.77 3.84
N SER A 182 -16.47 35.95 3.76
CA SER A 182 -16.52 36.96 4.81
C SER A 182 -17.87 37.68 4.81
N GLY A 183 -18.59 37.58 5.93
CA GLY A 183 -19.35 38.70 6.50
C GLY A 183 -20.82 38.84 6.10
N GLY A 184 -21.70 38.92 7.12
CA GLY A 184 -23.02 39.53 6.93
C GLY A 184 -24.14 39.07 7.86
N GLN A 185 -24.10 39.55 9.10
CA GLN A 185 -25.25 39.94 9.94
C GLN A 185 -26.27 38.91 10.46
N ARG A 186 -26.42 38.99 11.78
CA ARG A 186 -27.49 38.44 12.61
C ARG A 186 -28.82 39.12 12.27
N GLU A 187 -29.90 38.36 12.27
CA GLU A 187 -31.13 38.77 12.94
C GLU A 187 -31.90 37.54 13.43
N SER A 188 -32.52 37.76 14.58
CA SER A 188 -33.19 36.83 15.48
C SER A 188 -34.43 36.20 14.85
N ASP A 189 -34.81 34.99 15.29
CA ASP A 189 -36.12 34.84 15.94
C ASP A 189 -36.28 33.49 16.65
N ALA A 190 -37.01 33.56 17.76
CA ALA A 190 -37.24 32.52 18.73
C ALA A 190 -38.37 31.57 18.32
N ALA A 191 -38.16 30.27 18.44
CA ALA A 191 -39.19 29.28 18.80
C ALA A 191 -38.55 27.88 18.92
N GLY A 192 -39.01 27.08 19.88
CA GLY A 192 -38.82 25.63 19.86
C GLY A 192 -37.80 25.08 20.85
N GLN A 193 -37.99 25.39 22.13
CA GLN A 193 -37.31 24.73 23.24
C GLN A 193 -38.10 23.48 23.61
N GLU A 194 -37.89 22.35 22.92
CA GLU A 194 -38.29 20.99 23.37
C GLU A 194 -37.90 19.93 22.31
N ASP A 195 -36.62 19.50 22.23
CA ASP A 195 -36.25 18.11 21.83
C ASP A 195 -34.74 17.76 21.97
N ASN A 196 -34.00 18.41 22.88
CA ASN A 196 -32.53 18.41 22.83
C ASN A 196 -31.84 17.21 23.53
N SER A 197 -32.60 16.20 23.94
CA SER A 197 -32.09 15.08 24.76
C SER A 197 -31.80 13.81 23.95
N ARG A 198 -32.40 13.65 22.76
CA ARG A 198 -32.20 12.47 21.89
C ARG A 198 -31.12 12.69 20.83
N GLN A 199 -30.94 13.91 20.31
CA GLN A 199 -29.90 14.22 19.31
C GLN A 199 -28.46 14.19 19.86
N ARG A 200 -28.25 14.40 21.17
CA ARG A 200 -26.90 14.33 21.77
C ARG A 200 -26.30 12.93 21.85
N ARG A 201 -27.11 11.87 21.82
CA ARG A 201 -26.60 10.48 21.87
C ARG A 201 -26.16 9.95 20.51
N GLU A 202 -26.73 10.44 19.41
CA GLU A 202 -26.33 10.06 18.04
C GLU A 202 -25.17 10.91 17.51
N GLY A 203 -25.02 12.16 17.98
CA GLY A 203 -23.89 13.03 17.64
C GLY A 203 -22.55 12.59 18.27
N GLY A 204 -22.58 12.02 19.49
CA GLY A 204 -21.38 11.55 20.19
C GLY A 204 -20.72 10.35 19.51
N GLN A 205 -21.52 9.38 19.04
CA GLN A 205 -21.00 8.19 18.36
C GLN A 205 -20.45 8.48 16.96
N ARG A 206 -20.97 9.50 16.26
CA ARG A 206 -20.38 9.96 14.98
C ARG A 206 -19.10 10.77 15.18
N GLN A 207 -18.95 11.49 16.30
CA GLN A 207 -17.73 12.24 16.61
C GLN A 207 -16.55 11.34 16.99
N GLU A 208 -16.78 10.25 17.73
CA GLU A 208 -15.70 9.32 18.10
C GLU A 208 -15.15 8.52 16.91
N GLN A 209 -15.94 8.24 15.87
CA GLN A 209 -15.43 7.58 14.65
C GLN A 209 -14.78 8.54 13.64
N ALA A 210 -15.06 9.85 13.72
CA ALA A 210 -14.47 10.84 12.82
C ALA A 210 -13.04 11.25 13.22
N GLN A 211 -12.73 11.26 14.52
CA GLN A 211 -11.39 11.59 15.04
C GLN A 211 -10.25 10.66 14.55
N PRO A 212 -10.37 9.31 14.58
CA PRO A 212 -9.28 8.43 14.16
C PRO A 212 -8.95 8.57 12.67
N ARG A 213 -9.95 8.78 11.81
CA ARG A 213 -9.74 8.99 10.37
C ARG A 213 -9.02 10.30 10.08
N GLN A 214 -9.39 11.39 10.74
CA GLN A 214 -8.70 12.67 10.56
C GLN A 214 -7.24 12.61 11.02
N GLN A 215 -6.96 11.91 12.12
CA GLN A 215 -5.59 11.74 12.62
C GLN A 215 -4.74 10.89 11.65
N GLN A 216 -5.31 9.81 11.11
CA GLN A 216 -4.64 8.94 10.14
C GLN A 216 -4.36 9.66 8.81
N GLN A 217 -5.29 10.48 8.32
CA GLN A 217 -5.07 11.32 7.14
C GLN A 217 -3.95 12.34 7.34
N ARG A 218 -3.92 13.01 8.49
CA ARG A 218 -2.81 13.94 8.83
C ARG A 218 -1.47 13.23 8.85
N GLY A 219 -1.41 11.99 9.37
CA GLY A 219 -0.20 11.17 9.35
C GLY A 219 0.30 10.87 7.93
N LEU A 220 -0.60 10.48 7.03
CA LEU A 220 -0.26 10.22 5.62
C LEU A 220 0.19 11.49 4.88
N GLN A 221 -0.44 12.63 5.15
CA GLN A 221 -0.03 13.93 4.59
C GLN A 221 1.38 14.33 5.06
N GLN A 222 1.65 14.18 6.36
CA GLN A 222 2.99 14.42 6.92
C GLN A 222 4.03 13.50 6.28
N GLN A 223 3.73 12.21 6.14
CA GLN A 223 4.62 11.25 5.48
C GLN A 223 4.89 11.64 4.02
N ALA A 224 3.88 12.07 3.27
CA ALA A 224 4.04 12.55 1.90
C ALA A 224 4.92 13.81 1.81
N ARG A 225 4.73 14.78 2.73
CA ARG A 225 5.54 16.01 2.79
C ARG A 225 7.01 15.70 3.11
N LEU A 226 7.26 14.82 4.08
CA LEU A 226 8.61 14.36 4.41
C LEU A 226 9.26 13.65 3.22
N LEU A 227 8.52 12.75 2.56
CA LEU A 227 9.04 12.03 1.41
C LEU A 227 9.36 12.96 0.24
N ARG A 228 8.52 13.97 -0.01
CA ARG A 228 8.77 15.02 -1.01
C ARG A 228 10.04 15.80 -0.70
N SER A 229 10.25 16.19 0.55
CA SER A 229 11.47 16.91 0.95
C SER A 229 12.72 16.03 0.86
N THR A 230 12.63 14.74 1.25
CA THR A 230 13.71 13.76 1.08
C THR A 230 14.08 13.56 -0.37
N ILE A 231 13.10 13.38 -1.27
CA ILE A 231 13.35 13.26 -2.72
C ILE A 231 14.08 14.49 -3.25
N ALA A 232 13.62 15.69 -2.87
CA ALA A 232 14.24 16.94 -3.29
C ALA A 232 15.69 17.09 -2.76
N ALA A 233 15.95 16.66 -1.52
CA ALA A 233 17.28 16.67 -0.94
C ALA A 233 18.23 15.69 -1.64
N LEU A 234 17.79 14.44 -1.85
CA LEU A 234 18.57 13.42 -2.56
C LEU A 234 18.87 13.84 -4.00
N ALA A 235 17.92 14.47 -4.69
CA ALA A 235 18.11 14.99 -6.04
C ALA A 235 19.17 16.11 -6.12
N LYS A 236 19.41 16.85 -5.04
CA LYS A 236 20.47 17.87 -4.99
C LYS A 236 21.85 17.25 -4.75
N ILE A 237 21.94 16.21 -3.92
CA ILE A 237 23.20 15.53 -3.60
C ILE A 237 23.74 14.74 -4.80
N MET A 238 22.85 14.25 -5.67
CA MET A 238 23.21 13.41 -6.82
C MET A 238 23.49 14.18 -8.11
N LYS A 239 23.40 15.53 -8.08
CA LYS A 239 23.83 16.41 -9.15
C LYS A 239 25.26 16.84 -8.91
#